data_AF-A0A6H1ZLV6-F1
#
_entry.id   AF-A0A6H1ZLV6-F1
#
_cell.length_a   1.000
_cell.length_b   1.000
_cell.length_c   1.000
_cell.angle_alpha   90.00
_cell.angle_beta   90.00
_cell.angle_gamma   90.00
#
_symmetry.space_group_name_H-M   'P 1'
#
loop_
_entity.id
_entity.type
_entity.pdbx_description
1 polymer ?
#
loop_
_entity_poly.entity_id
_entity_poly.type
_entity_poly.pdbx_seq_one_letter_code
_entity_poly.pdbx_strand_id
1 'polypeptide(L)'
;MTITSAYRTKAIHDRDSGIHSTIPLRAFDIRSRDFPEPVAIANDINKHWAYDPKRPEMRCALYHDTGKGFHIHLQVHANSKLKGG
;
A
#
# COMPACT_ATOMS: atom_id res chain seq x y z
N MET A 1 0.13 13.63 -8.30
CA MET A 1 0.49 12.36 -7.62
C MET A 1 2.01 12.21 -7.58
N THR A 2 2.55 11.75 -6.46
CA THR A 2 4.00 11.58 -6.21
C THR A 2 4.25 10.22 -5.56
N ILE A 3 5.16 9.42 -6.11
CA ILE A 3 5.67 8.22 -5.45
C ILE A 3 6.65 8.69 -4.37
N THR A 4 6.35 8.41 -3.10
CA THR A 4 7.18 8.82 -1.96
C THR A 4 8.12 7.71 -1.50
N SER A 5 7.79 6.45 -1.78
CA SER A 5 8.67 5.31 -1.49
C SER A 5 8.35 4.12 -2.40
N ALA A 6 9.39 3.35 -2.74
CA ALA A 6 9.31 2.13 -3.53
C ALA A 6 10.25 1.10 -2.88
N TYR A 7 11.33 0.70 -3.56
CA TYR A 7 12.37 -0.13 -2.96
C TYR A 7 13.28 0.68 -2.02
N ARG A 8 13.60 0.13 -0.84
CA ARG A 8 14.62 0.65 0.08
C ARG A 8 15.44 -0.48 0.70
N THR A 9 16.71 -0.22 0.96
CA THR A 9 17.65 -1.21 1.52
C THR A 9 17.78 -1.15 3.04
N LYS A 10 17.19 -0.12 3.68
CA LYS A 10 17.27 0.11 5.12
C LYS A 10 15.90 0.46 5.68
N ALA A 11 15.66 0.02 6.92
CA ALA A 11 14.50 0.44 7.68
C ALA A 11 14.55 1.96 7.93
N ILE A 12 13.40 2.62 7.87
CA ILE A 12 13.30 4.08 8.08
C ILE A 12 12.70 4.48 9.43
N HIS A 13 12.27 3.50 10.22
CA HIS A 13 11.78 3.60 11.59
C HIS A 13 11.72 2.21 12.24
N ASP A 14 11.64 2.13 13.57
CA ASP A 14 11.72 0.85 14.31
C ASP A 14 10.60 -0.15 13.98
N ARG A 15 9.45 0.34 13.49
CA ARG A 15 8.29 -0.50 13.11
C ARG A 15 8.23 -0.81 11.61
N ASP A 16 9.35 -0.71 10.90
CA ASP A 16 9.38 -0.98 9.46
C ASP A 16 9.16 -2.47 9.20
N SER A 17 8.14 -2.82 8.41
CA SER A 17 7.80 -4.22 8.13
C SER A 17 8.78 -4.90 7.16
N GLY A 18 9.71 -4.16 6.55
CA GLY A 18 10.62 -4.67 5.53
C GLY A 18 9.93 -4.96 4.19
N ILE A 19 8.66 -4.59 4.03
CA ILE A 19 7.92 -4.86 2.79
C ILE A 19 8.47 -4.06 1.59
N HIS A 20 9.05 -2.89 1.86
CA HIS A 20 9.76 -2.07 0.86
C HIS A 20 11.17 -2.58 0.52
N SER A 21 11.70 -3.58 1.24
CA SER A 21 13.01 -4.20 0.97
C SER A 21 12.89 -5.61 0.39
N THR A 22 11.68 -6.02 -0.04
CA THR A 22 11.45 -7.36 -0.61
C THR A 22 11.68 -7.37 -2.12
N ILE A 23 12.22 -8.49 -2.65
CA ILE A 23 12.36 -8.77 -4.08
C ILE A 23 11.52 -10.02 -4.43
N PRO A 24 10.60 -9.96 -5.41
CA PRO A 24 10.16 -8.77 -6.14
C PRO A 24 9.52 -7.72 -5.22
N LEU A 25 9.52 -6.45 -5.62
CA LEU A 25 9.00 -5.34 -4.82
C LEU A 25 7.52 -5.54 -4.48
N ARG A 26 7.18 -5.39 -3.20
CA ARG A 26 5.83 -5.68 -2.68
C ARG A 26 5.06 -4.49 -2.17
N ALA A 27 5.67 -3.30 -2.10
CA ALA A 27 4.99 -2.11 -1.62
C ALA A 27 5.47 -0.82 -2.28
N PHE A 28 4.54 0.14 -2.37
CA PHE A 28 4.75 1.51 -2.81
C PHE A 28 3.98 2.47 -1.92
N ASP A 29 4.62 3.58 -1.57
CA ASP A 29 3.96 4.70 -0.90
C ASP A 29 3.68 5.80 -1.93
N ILE A 30 2.42 6.22 -2.00
CA ILE A 30 1.96 7.21 -2.96
C ILE A 30 1.26 8.34 -2.22
N ARG A 31 1.66 9.58 -2.49
CA ARG A 31 1.01 10.79 -1.99
C ARG A 31 0.36 11.55 -3.13
N SER A 32 -0.83 12.10 -2.88
CA SER A 32 -1.42 13.13 -3.73
C SER A 32 -1.73 14.34 -2.86
N ARG A 33 -1.52 15.54 -3.40
CA ARG A 33 -1.90 16.80 -2.75
C ARG A 33 -3.20 17.36 -3.31
N ASP A 34 -3.61 16.87 -4.48
CA ASP A 34 -4.71 17.43 -5.27
C ASP A 34 -5.95 16.51 -5.27
N PHE A 35 -5.90 15.40 -4.52
CA PHE A 35 -7.04 14.49 -4.42
C PHE A 35 -7.83 14.80 -3.14
N PRO A 36 -9.12 15.18 -3.25
CA PRO A 36 -9.91 15.59 -2.09
C PRO A 36 -10.22 14.42 -1.14
N GLU A 37 -10.33 13.19 -1.68
CA GLU A 37 -10.80 12.02 -0.92
C GLU A 37 -9.86 10.81 -1.10
N PRO A 38 -8.63 10.83 -0.52
CA PRO A 38 -7.66 9.74 -0.68
C PRO A 38 -8.12 8.41 -0.07
N VAL A 39 -9.02 8.46 0.92
CA VAL A 39 -9.65 7.26 1.51
C VAL A 39 -10.52 6.53 0.48
N ALA A 40 -11.23 7.27 -0.38
CA ALA A 40 -12.08 6.68 -1.41
C ALA A 40 -11.26 5.86 -2.41
N ILE A 41 -10.06 6.33 -2.79
CA ILE A 41 -9.13 5.59 -3.65
C ILE A 41 -8.70 4.27 -2.99
N ALA A 42 -8.26 4.32 -1.72
CA ALA A 42 -7.86 3.12 -1.01
C ALA A 42 -9.02 2.12 -0.88
N ASN A 43 -10.24 2.61 -0.64
CA ASN A 43 -11.43 1.76 -0.60
C ASN A 43 -11.75 1.16 -1.96
N ASP A 44 -11.66 1.92 -3.05
CA ASP A 44 -11.91 1.44 -4.40
C ASP A 44 -10.92 0.35 -4.82
N ILE A 45 -9.63 0.52 -4.54
CA ILE A 45 -8.61 -0.52 -4.76
C ILE A 45 -8.98 -1.78 -3.99
N ASN A 46 -9.32 -1.66 -2.71
CA ASN A 46 -9.69 -2.80 -1.87
C ASN A 46 -11.04 -3.43 -2.23
N LYS A 47 -11.92 -2.70 -2.92
CA LYS A 47 -13.18 -3.24 -3.45
C LYS A 47 -12.90 -4.19 -4.61
N HIS A 48 -11.97 -3.82 -5.48
CA HIS A 48 -11.65 -4.59 -6.69
C HIS A 48 -10.56 -5.63 -6.48
N TRP A 49 -9.70 -5.49 -5.47
CA TRP A 49 -8.55 -6.38 -5.25
C TRP A 49 -8.56 -7.02 -3.86
N ALA A 50 -8.14 -8.28 -3.80
CA ALA A 50 -7.84 -9.01 -2.57
C ALA A 50 -6.32 -9.17 -2.44
N TYR A 51 -5.76 -8.88 -1.26
CA TYR A 51 -4.32 -8.98 -1.02
C TYR A 51 -3.84 -10.42 -1.06
N ASP A 52 -4.39 -11.28 -0.21
CA ASP A 52 -4.25 -12.74 -0.27
C ASP A 52 -5.57 -13.34 0.24
N PRO A 53 -6.25 -14.21 -0.53
CA PRO A 53 -7.49 -14.85 -0.08
C PRO A 53 -7.38 -15.62 1.24
N LYS A 54 -6.16 -16.06 1.61
CA LYS A 54 -5.89 -16.73 2.89
C LYS A 54 -5.63 -15.77 4.05
N ARG A 55 -5.52 -14.46 3.77
CA ARG A 55 -5.28 -13.38 4.74
C ARG A 55 -6.30 -12.26 4.56
N PRO A 56 -7.60 -12.52 4.81
CA PRO A 56 -8.69 -11.58 4.55
C PRO A 56 -8.58 -10.27 5.34
N GLU A 57 -7.82 -10.26 6.43
CA GLU A 57 -7.51 -9.08 7.23
C GLU A 57 -6.54 -8.10 6.55
N MET A 58 -5.76 -8.58 5.57
CA MET A 58 -4.79 -7.79 4.84
C MET A 58 -5.43 -7.08 3.64
N ARG A 59 -5.14 -5.79 3.48
CA ARG A 59 -5.68 -4.93 2.42
C ARG A 59 -4.62 -4.62 1.37
N CYS A 60 -5.01 -4.41 0.11
CA CYS A 60 -4.09 -3.98 -0.95
C CYS A 60 -3.69 -2.51 -0.83
N ALA A 61 -4.57 -1.67 -0.28
CA ALA A 61 -4.30 -0.24 -0.09
C ALA A 61 -4.65 0.20 1.33
N LEU A 62 -3.77 0.95 1.97
CA LEU A 62 -3.96 1.55 3.28
C LEU A 62 -3.72 3.06 3.18
N TYR A 63 -4.68 3.88 3.55
CA TYR A 63 -4.44 5.30 3.74
C TYR A 63 -4.11 5.55 5.21
N HIS A 64 -2.89 5.96 5.50
CA HIS A 64 -2.41 6.17 6.87
C HIS A 64 -1.26 7.17 6.94
N ASP A 65 -0.89 7.55 8.17
CA ASP A 65 0.31 8.33 8.46
C ASP A 65 1.20 7.55 9.42
N THR A 66 2.45 7.33 9.02
CA THR A 66 3.49 6.65 9.81
C THR A 66 4.50 7.64 10.41
N GLY A 67 4.13 8.92 10.51
CA GLY A 67 4.95 10.01 11.04
C GLY A 67 5.68 10.84 9.98
N LYS A 68 5.37 10.64 8.69
CA LYS A 68 5.97 11.36 7.55
C LYS A 68 4.92 12.02 6.66
N GLY A 69 3.67 12.07 7.11
CA GLY A 69 2.53 12.61 6.40
C GLY A 69 1.72 11.52 5.71
N PHE A 70 0.42 11.77 5.59
CA PHE A 70 -0.53 10.87 4.95
C PHE A 70 -0.10 10.43 3.55
N HIS A 71 -0.27 9.14 3.29
CA HIS A 71 -0.03 8.51 2.00
C HIS A 71 -0.88 7.25 1.88
N ILE A 72 -1.06 6.79 0.65
CA ILE A 72 -1.58 5.46 0.34
C ILE A 72 -0.38 4.51 0.29
N HIS A 73 -0.34 3.57 1.21
CA HIS A 73 0.53 2.41 1.15
C HIS A 73 -0.16 1.33 0.31
N LEU A 74 0.34 1.13 -0.90
CA LEU A 74 -0.10 0.11 -1.82
C LEU A 74 0.79 -1.11 -1.65
N GLN A 75 0.22 -2.29 -1.43
CA GLN A 75 0.95 -3.52 -1.23
C GLN A 75 0.36 -4.69 -2.03
N VAL A 76 1.24 -5.62 -2.42
CA VAL A 76 0.89 -6.79 -3.23
C VAL A 76 1.48 -8.08 -2.64
N HIS A 77 0.86 -9.19 -2.99
CA HIS A 77 1.29 -10.54 -2.69
C HIS A 77 1.23 -11.41 -3.96
N ALA A 78 1.95 -12.54 -3.97
CA ALA A 78 1.89 -13.48 -5.10
C ALA A 78 0.47 -14.04 -5.33
N ASN A 79 -0.36 -14.07 -4.27
CA ASN A 79 -1.76 -14.50 -4.33
C ASN A 79 -2.74 -13.33 -4.49
N SER A 80 -2.27 -12.10 -4.73
CA SER A 80 -3.16 -10.97 -4.98
C SER A 80 -3.99 -11.23 -6.23
N LYS A 81 -5.30 -11.00 -6.10
CA LYS A 81 -6.23 -11.30 -7.19
C LYS A 81 -7.33 -10.24 -7.29
N LEU A 82 -7.83 -10.07 -8.50
CA LEU A 82 -9.03 -9.31 -8.77
C LEU A 82 -10.24 -10.04 -8.13
N LYS A 83 -11.09 -9.30 -7.43
CA LYS A 83 -12.34 -9.79 -6.84
C LYS A 83 -13.48 -9.94 -7.86
N GLY A 84 -13.36 -9.25 -9.00
CA GLY A 84 -14.43 -9.05 -9.97
C GLY A 84 -15.02 -7.64 -9.87
N GLY A 85 -15.57 -7.13 -10.98
CA GLY A 85 -16.30 -5.87 -11.07
C GLY A 85 -17.80 -6.10 -11.11
#